data_AF-A0A2E8EDL0-F1
#
_entry.id   AF-A0A2E8EDL0-F1
#
_cell.length_a   1.000
_cell.length_b   1.000
_cell.length_c   1.000
_cell.angle_alpha   90.00
_cell.angle_beta   90.00
_cell.angle_gamma   90.00
#
_symmetry.space_group_name_H-M   'P 1'
#
loop_
_entity.id
_entity.type
_entity.pdbx_description
1 polymer ?
#
loop_
_entity_poly.entity_id
_entity_poly.type
_entity_poly.pdbx_seq_one_letter_code
_entity_poly.pdbx_strand_id
1 'polypeptide(L)'
;MAILLRKNQTRTWNGCSITDTSRRRVGSLADRNPELAKEWHPIKNGDLTPAQVTPGSGKKVWWRCSRGHEWEAMVKSRTRGTGCPYCYRERRQRRN
;
A
#
# COMPACT_ATOMS: atom_id res chain seq x y z
N MET A 1 34.62 29.55 -42.08
CA MET A 1 35.82 29.00 -41.42
C MET A 1 35.67 29.20 -39.90
N ALA A 2 35.62 28.08 -39.16
CA ALA A 2 35.97 27.85 -37.73
C ALA A 2 35.51 28.85 -36.63
N ILE A 3 34.55 28.50 -35.76
CA ILE A 3 34.68 27.80 -34.44
C ILE A 3 34.98 28.77 -33.26
N LEU A 4 33.95 28.93 -32.40
CA LEU A 4 33.93 28.94 -30.92
C LEU A 4 34.93 29.85 -30.14
N LEU A 5 34.61 30.46 -28.99
CA LEU A 5 34.17 29.83 -27.75
C LEU A 5 33.69 30.88 -26.74
N ARG A 6 32.49 30.64 -26.20
CA ARG A 6 32.02 31.15 -24.92
C ARG A 6 33.02 30.79 -23.82
N LYS A 7 33.40 31.76 -23.00
CA LYS A 7 34.02 31.49 -21.69
C LYS A 7 33.40 32.42 -20.65
N ASN A 8 32.23 32.04 -20.14
CA ASN A 8 31.94 32.31 -18.74
C ASN A 8 31.95 30.96 -18.02
N GLN A 9 33.05 30.71 -17.33
CA GLN A 9 33.35 29.48 -16.64
C GLN A 9 32.46 29.38 -15.40
N THR A 10 31.28 28.77 -15.51
CA THR A 10 30.65 28.12 -14.35
C THR A 10 31.43 26.84 -14.10
N ARG A 11 31.96 26.67 -12.88
CA ARG A 11 32.56 25.41 -12.41
C ARG A 11 31.57 24.26 -12.65
N THR A 12 31.71 23.51 -13.74
CA THR A 12 31.26 22.12 -13.91
C THR A 12 32.46 21.22 -13.65
N TRP A 13 32.36 20.02 -13.11
CA TRP A 13 31.45 18.89 -13.32
C TRP A 13 30.41 18.65 -12.20
N ASN A 14 29.80 19.70 -11.67
CA ASN A 14 29.85 19.75 -10.21
C ASN A 14 28.54 19.45 -9.50
N GLY A 15 28.50 18.25 -8.90
CA GLY A 15 27.88 18.05 -7.58
C GLY A 15 26.49 17.45 -7.57
N CYS A 16 26.26 16.33 -8.27
CA CYS A 16 25.02 15.57 -8.08
C CYS A 16 25.05 14.84 -6.73
N SER A 17 24.74 15.57 -5.66
CA SER A 17 24.25 14.95 -4.44
C SER A 17 22.92 14.29 -4.82
N ILE A 18 22.93 12.97 -5.02
CA ILE A 18 21.71 12.15 -5.02
C ILE A 18 21.06 12.22 -3.64
N THR A 19 20.47 13.36 -3.28
CA THR A 19 19.70 13.52 -2.04
C THR A 19 18.22 13.71 -2.32
N ASP A 20 17.76 13.37 -3.52
CA ASP A 20 16.34 13.16 -3.78
C ASP A 20 16.16 11.82 -4.48
N THR A 21 16.45 10.74 -3.75
CA THR A 21 15.54 9.61 -3.84
C THR A 21 14.23 10.11 -3.26
N SER A 22 13.41 10.77 -4.07
CA SER A 22 12.00 11.03 -3.79
C SER A 22 11.38 9.67 -3.45
N ARG A 23 11.47 9.31 -2.16
CA ARG A 23 10.97 8.07 -1.61
C ARG A 23 9.47 8.22 -1.71
N ARG A 24 8.91 7.69 -2.79
CA ARG A 24 7.47 7.62 -3.05
C ARG A 24 6.81 7.20 -1.73
N ARG A 25 6.18 8.17 -1.05
CA ARG A 25 5.56 7.94 0.26
C ARG A 25 4.46 6.91 0.01
N VAL A 26 4.72 5.65 0.33
CA VAL A 26 3.71 4.61 0.25
C VAL A 26 2.74 4.94 1.36
N GLY A 27 1.63 5.61 1.02
CA GLY A 27 0.59 5.99 1.97
C GLY A 27 0.07 4.78 2.76
N SER A 28 -0.51 5.03 3.93
CA SER A 28 -1.03 3.96 4.78
C SER A 28 -2.19 3.22 4.12
N LEU A 29 -2.56 2.07 4.68
CA LEU A 29 -3.73 1.32 4.24
C LEU A 29 -5.00 2.15 4.39
N ALA A 30 -5.12 2.90 5.49
CA ALA A 30 -6.26 3.78 5.72
C ALA A 30 -6.38 4.89 4.66
N ASP A 31 -5.25 5.50 4.28
CA ASP A 31 -5.24 6.58 3.27
C ASP A 31 -5.60 6.06 1.88
N ARG A 32 -5.04 4.91 1.50
CA ARG A 32 -5.15 4.38 0.14
C ARG A 32 -6.39 3.52 -0.07
N ASN A 33 -6.94 2.95 0.99
CA ASN A 33 -8.08 2.06 0.91
C ASN A 33 -8.95 2.16 2.18
N PRO A 34 -9.76 3.24 2.31
CA PRO A 34 -10.58 3.48 3.50
C PRO A 34 -11.66 2.42 3.69
N GLU A 35 -12.19 1.86 2.60
CA GLU A 35 -13.17 0.77 2.65
C GLU A 35 -12.58 -0.48 3.29
N LEU A 36 -11.34 -0.80 2.93
CA LEU A 36 -10.63 -1.93 3.51
C LEU A 36 -10.29 -1.71 4.98
N ALA A 37 -9.99 -0.47 5.39
CA ALA A 37 -9.77 -0.13 6.79
C ALA A 37 -11.03 -0.35 7.67
N LYS A 38 -12.24 -0.22 7.12
CA LYS A 38 -13.49 -0.56 7.83
C LYS A 38 -13.62 -2.06 8.12
N GLU A 39 -12.99 -2.90 7.31
CA GLU A 39 -12.98 -4.35 7.51
C GLU A 39 -11.87 -4.81 8.47
N TRP A 40 -11.13 -3.88 9.09
CA TRP A 40 -10.10 -4.21 10.07
C TRP A 40 -10.72 -4.75 11.36
N HIS A 41 -10.16 -5.84 11.89
CA HIS A 41 -10.66 -6.39 13.15
C HIS A 41 -10.24 -5.51 14.34
N PRO A 42 -11.17 -5.02 15.19
CA PRO A 42 -10.86 -4.07 16.27
C PRO A 42 -10.07 -4.68 17.42
N ILE A 43 -10.32 -5.95 17.78
CA ILE A 43 -9.72 -6.58 18.98
C ILE A 43 -8.50 -7.45 18.65
N LYS A 44 -8.59 -8.34 17.64
CA LYS A 44 -7.55 -9.36 17.37
C LYS A 44 -6.22 -8.84 16.82
N ASN A 45 -6.17 -7.60 16.36
CA ASN A 45 -4.93 -7.00 15.84
C ASN A 45 -4.11 -6.27 16.92
N GLY A 46 -4.58 -6.24 18.18
CA GLY A 46 -3.91 -5.57 19.28
C GLY A 46 -3.68 -4.09 18.96
N ASP A 47 -2.44 -3.64 19.12
CA ASP A 47 -2.03 -2.25 18.88
C ASP A 47 -1.85 -1.90 17.39
N LEU A 48 -1.99 -2.87 16.48
CA LEU A 48 -1.77 -2.64 15.06
C LEU A 48 -2.98 -1.98 14.42
N THR A 49 -2.76 -0.78 13.87
CA THR A 49 -3.81 0.00 13.19
C THR A 49 -3.64 -0.01 11.67
N PRO A 50 -4.73 0.20 10.90
CA PRO A 50 -4.67 0.41 9.46
C PRO A 50 -3.76 1.56 9.02
N ALA A 51 -3.57 2.58 9.89
CA ALA A 51 -2.71 3.71 9.61
C ALA A 51 -1.21 3.36 9.68
N GLN A 52 -0.84 2.31 10.41
CA GLN A 52 0.56 1.89 10.58
C GLN A 52 1.01 0.85 9.54
N VAL A 53 0.09 0.31 8.74
CA VAL A 53 0.41 -0.69 7.72
C VAL A 53 0.30 -0.09 6.33
N THR A 54 1.23 -0.44 5.45
CA THR A 54 1.14 -0.07 4.03
C THR A 54 0.27 -1.10 3.28
N PRO A 55 -0.44 -0.72 2.20
CA PRO A 55 -1.25 -1.66 1.43
C PRO A 55 -0.45 -2.81 0.81
N GLY A 56 0.84 -2.61 0.56
CA GLY A 56 1.75 -3.63 0.05
C GLY A 56 2.33 -4.56 1.13
N SER A 57 1.96 -4.38 2.39
CA SER A 57 2.55 -5.14 3.49
C SER A 57 2.21 -6.64 3.43
N GLY A 58 3.23 -7.47 3.65
CA GLY A 58 3.08 -8.92 3.78
C GLY A 58 2.57 -9.38 5.14
N LYS A 59 2.29 -8.45 6.07
CA LYS A 59 1.76 -8.77 7.41
C LYS A 59 0.40 -9.46 7.29
N LYS A 60 0.24 -10.55 8.04
CA LYS A 60 -1.04 -11.20 8.25
C LYS A 60 -1.75 -10.51 9.40
N VAL A 61 -3.00 -10.14 9.16
CA VAL A 61 -3.85 -9.44 10.13
C VAL A 61 -5.25 -10.04 10.07
N TRP A 62 -6.00 -9.83 11.14
CA TRP A 62 -7.38 -10.26 11.24
C TRP A 62 -8.30 -9.24 10.57
N TRP A 63 -9.19 -9.76 9.73
CA TRP A 63 -10.23 -9.01 9.03
C TRP A 63 -11.59 -9.44 9.55
N ARG A 64 -12.55 -8.52 9.52
CA ARG A 64 -13.95 -8.76 9.81
C ARG A 64 -14.81 -8.09 8.75
N CYS A 65 -15.63 -8.85 8.04
CA CYS A 65 -16.55 -8.26 7.07
C CYS A 65 -17.82 -7.74 7.76
N SER A 66 -18.62 -6.97 7.03
CA SER A 66 -19.92 -6.45 7.49
C SER A 66 -20.92 -7.54 7.92
N ARG A 67 -20.75 -8.78 7.42
CA ARG A 67 -21.58 -9.93 7.80
C ARG A 67 -21.09 -10.64 9.08
N GLY A 68 -20.04 -10.13 9.72
CA GLY A 68 -19.49 -10.69 10.96
C GLY A 68 -18.55 -11.88 10.76
N HIS A 69 -18.21 -12.24 9.51
CA HIS A 69 -17.19 -13.26 9.29
C HIS A 69 -15.80 -12.72 9.61
N GLU A 70 -15.04 -13.50 10.35
CA GLU A 70 -13.67 -13.15 10.76
C GLU A 70 -12.69 -14.11 10.08
N TRP A 71 -11.61 -13.57 9.52
CA TRP A 71 -10.57 -14.40 8.90
C TRP A 71 -9.21 -13.72 8.93
N GLU A 72 -8.14 -14.51 8.86
CA GLU A 72 -6.78 -14.02 8.73
C GLU A 72 -6.40 -13.90 7.25
N ALA A 73 -5.84 -12.76 6.84
CA ALA A 73 -5.28 -12.60 5.50
C ALA A 73 -4.15 -11.56 5.48
N MET A 74 -3.27 -11.66 4.48
CA MET A 74 -2.22 -10.66 4.24
C MET A 74 -2.83 -9.35 3.72
N VAL A 75 -2.31 -8.21 4.22
CA VAL A 75 -2.73 -6.86 3.78
C VAL A 75 -2.56 -6.69 2.26
N LYS A 76 -1.43 -7.13 1.69
CA LYS A 76 -1.19 -7.11 0.24
C LYS A 76 -2.21 -7.89 -0.57
N SER A 77 -2.71 -9.02 -0.06
CA SER A 77 -3.68 -9.86 -0.78
C SER A 77 -5.05 -9.20 -0.79
N ARG A 78 -5.45 -8.62 0.34
CA ARG A 78 -6.72 -7.87 0.46
C ARG A 78 -6.71 -6.62 -0.41
N THR A 79 -5.60 -5.90 -0.42
CA THR A 79 -5.41 -4.72 -1.29
C THR A 79 -5.52 -5.08 -2.78
N ARG A 80 -5.09 -6.28 -3.19
CA ARG A 80 -5.22 -6.78 -4.57
C ARG A 80 -6.65 -7.20 -4.96
N GLY A 81 -7.60 -7.18 -4.03
CA GLY A 81 -9.01 -7.50 -4.31
C GLY A 81 -9.48 -8.87 -3.82
N THR A 82 -8.68 -9.62 -3.05
CA THR A 82 -9.19 -10.82 -2.37
C THR A 82 -10.23 -10.40 -1.34
N GLY A 83 -11.47 -10.88 -1.42
CA GLY A 83 -12.57 -10.56 -0.49
C GLY A 83 -12.68 -11.51 0.71
N CYS A 84 -13.82 -11.45 1.41
CA CYS A 84 -14.17 -12.41 2.46
C CYS A 84 -14.35 -13.83 1.88
N PRO A 85 -13.60 -14.85 2.36
CA PRO A 85 -13.67 -16.21 1.82
C PRO A 85 -15.04 -16.86 2.08
N TYR A 86 -15.69 -16.55 3.19
CA TYR A 86 -17.02 -17.06 3.54
C TYR A 86 -18.09 -16.53 2.57
N CYS A 87 -18.14 -15.21 2.37
CA CYS A 87 -19.07 -14.59 1.42
C CYS A 87 -18.85 -15.10 -0.02
N TYR A 88 -17.59 -15.32 -0.41
CA TYR A 88 -17.27 -15.86 -1.71
C TYR A 88 -17.80 -17.29 -1.89
N ARG A 89 -17.63 -18.16 -0.89
CA ARG A 89 -18.12 -19.55 -0.92
C ARG A 89 -19.64 -19.62 -0.97
N GLU A 90 -20.34 -18.85 -0.14
CA GLU A 90 -21.81 -18.80 -0.16
C GLU A 90 -22.36 -18.36 -1.51
N ARG A 91 -21.77 -17.31 -2.12
CA ARG A 91 -22.17 -16.84 -3.45
C ARG A 91 -21.95 -17.91 -4.52
N ARG A 92 -20.90 -18.72 -4.42
CA ARG A 92 -20.68 -19.85 -5.35
C ARG A 92 -21.71 -20.96 -5.16
N GLN A 93 -22.07 -21.30 -3.91
CA GLN A 93 -23.02 -22.37 -3.63
C GLN A 93 -24.44 -22.03 -4.11
N ARG A 94 -24.86 -20.77 -4.02
CA ARG A 94 -26.18 -20.33 -4.52
C ARG A 94 -26.34 -20.30 -6.04
N ARG A 95 -25.24 -20.48 -6.80
CA ARG A 95 -25.26 -20.45 -8.27
C ARG A 95 -25.38 -21.85 -8.89
N ASN A 96 -25.59 -22.87 -8.07
CA ASN A 96 -25.70 -24.28 -8.44
C ASN A 96 -27.07 -24.80 -7.99
#